data_AF-A0A917TTH1-F1
#
_entry.id   AF-A0A917TTH1-F1
#
_cell.length_a   1.000
_cell.length_b   1.000
_cell.length_c   1.000
_cell.angle_alpha   90.00
_cell.angle_beta   90.00
_cell.angle_gamma   90.00
#
_symmetry.space_group_name_H-M   'P 1'
#
loop_
_entity.id
_entity.type
_entity.pdbx_description
1 polymer ?
#
loop_
_entity_poly.entity_id
_entity_poly.type
_entity_poly.pdbx_seq_one_letter_code
_entity_poly.pdbx_strand_id
1 'polypeptide(L)'
;MHKFMFVFLLSALFVLGGFSSSSGEIVKEIEINNGDNSVDLVTSNEKSDMKIIEGVDTVLKSVGALQFTVNNSPEAIEKLNKLGEKLDDDWDIIEEKVEKQFPKDYKNIEDSLYPLIDQAQSDKPNIEEIKQLIKDVNVKLNKFKEKISS
;
A
#
# COMPACT_ATOMS: atom_id res chain seq x y z
N MET A 1 -12.38 2.35 -17.42
CA MET A 1 -12.68 3.79 -17.36
C MET A 1 -11.88 4.39 -16.21
N HIS A 2 -10.69 4.91 -16.50
CA HIS A 2 -9.85 5.56 -15.49
C HIS A 2 -10.58 6.78 -14.91
N LYS A 3 -10.85 6.75 -13.60
CA LYS A 3 -11.42 7.88 -12.90
C LYS A 3 -10.27 8.76 -12.41
N PHE A 4 -9.99 9.74 -13.25
CA PHE A 4 -9.36 11.02 -12.98
C PHE A 4 -9.04 11.36 -11.53
N MET A 5 -7.74 11.53 -11.28
CA MET A 5 -7.16 12.49 -10.35
C MET A 5 -7.84 13.86 -10.46
N PHE A 6 -8.41 14.37 -9.36
CA PHE A 6 -8.77 15.80 -9.21
C PHE A 6 -8.54 16.29 -7.77
N VAL A 7 -7.49 17.11 -7.63
CA VAL A 7 -7.51 18.47 -7.05
C VAL A 7 -7.80 18.64 -5.55
N PHE A 8 -6.75 19.11 -4.86
CA PHE A 8 -6.72 19.98 -3.67
C PHE A 8 -7.99 20.83 -3.46
N LEU A 9 -8.63 20.70 -2.29
CA LEU A 9 -9.44 21.78 -1.73
C LEU A 9 -9.02 22.06 -0.28
N LEU A 10 -8.25 23.11 -0.14
CA LEU A 10 -7.89 23.78 1.10
C LEU A 10 -9.14 24.50 1.64
N SER A 11 -9.66 24.11 2.80
CA SER A 11 -10.64 24.90 3.53
C SER A 11 -10.18 25.11 4.97
N ALA A 12 -9.43 26.20 5.16
CA ALA A 12 -9.19 26.80 6.46
C ALA A 12 -10.49 27.43 6.97
N LEU A 13 -11.02 26.93 8.08
CA LEU A 13 -12.08 27.57 8.84
C LEU A 13 -11.46 28.17 10.11
N PHE A 14 -11.13 29.45 10.01
CA PHE A 14 -10.96 30.33 11.16
C PHE A 14 -12.32 30.49 11.86
N VAL A 15 -12.41 30.11 13.13
CA VAL A 15 -13.45 30.62 14.02
C VAL A 15 -12.78 31.50 15.06
N LEU A 16 -12.95 32.81 14.87
CA LEU A 16 -12.69 33.85 15.86
C LEU A 16 -13.79 33.81 16.93
N GLY A 17 -13.39 33.66 18.18
CA GLY A 17 -14.20 33.95 19.36
C GLY A 17 -13.31 34.46 20.49
N GLY A 18 -13.31 35.77 20.73
CA GLY A 18 -12.93 36.36 22.02
C GLY A 18 -14.00 36.02 23.08
N PHE A 19 -13.85 36.25 24.39
CA PHE A 19 -13.07 37.21 25.15
C PHE A 19 -13.15 36.75 26.62
N SER A 20 -12.10 36.89 27.44
CA SER A 20 -12.15 37.60 28.73
C SER A 20 -10.89 37.37 29.55
N SER A 21 -10.34 38.48 30.01
CA SER A 21 -9.13 38.65 30.81
C SER A 21 -9.34 38.26 32.27
N SER A 22 -8.33 37.62 32.89
CA SER A 22 -8.02 37.81 34.31
C SER A 22 -6.52 37.64 34.51
N SER A 23 -5.86 38.73 34.91
CA SER A 23 -4.47 38.81 35.34
C SER A 23 -4.18 37.91 36.54
N GLY A 24 -2.96 37.37 36.59
CA GLY A 24 -2.43 36.62 37.73
C GLY A 24 -1.06 36.04 37.43
N GLU A 25 -0.02 36.86 37.58
CA GLU A 25 1.39 36.47 37.54
C GLU A 25 1.74 35.64 38.79
N ILE A 26 2.24 34.41 38.62
CA ILE A 26 3.18 33.80 39.59
C ILE A 26 4.12 32.83 38.87
N VAL A 27 5.39 33.19 38.88
CA VAL A 27 6.54 32.36 38.55
C VAL A 27 6.68 31.25 39.59
N LYS A 28 6.83 30.00 39.15
CA LYS A 28 7.50 28.94 39.92
C LYS A 28 8.31 28.04 38.98
N GLU A 29 9.62 28.28 39.04
CA GLU A 29 10.74 27.34 38.98
C GLU A 29 10.46 25.86 38.64
N ILE A 30 11.01 25.47 37.49
CA ILE A 30 11.74 24.24 37.12
C ILE A 30 11.56 23.02 38.05
N GLU A 31 11.00 21.96 37.49
CA GLU A 31 11.48 20.59 37.75
C GLU A 31 11.84 19.94 36.40
N ILE A 32 13.13 19.65 36.24
CA ILE A 32 13.70 18.84 35.17
C ILE A 32 13.22 17.41 35.40
N ASN A 33 12.46 16.85 34.47
CA ASN A 33 12.33 15.39 34.39
C ASN A 33 12.86 14.93 33.03
N ASN A 34 14.11 14.51 33.06
CA ASN A 34 14.74 13.72 32.01
C ASN A 34 14.04 12.36 31.94
N GLY A 35 13.04 12.25 31.08
CA GLY A 35 12.46 10.99 30.63
C GLY A 35 12.78 10.79 29.16
N ASP A 36 13.88 10.09 28.91
CA ASP A 36 14.31 9.56 27.63
C ASP A 36 13.17 8.83 26.91
N ASN A 37 12.52 9.50 25.95
CA ASN A 37 11.52 8.91 25.07
C ASN A 37 12.16 8.60 23.71
N SER A 38 13.11 7.66 23.68
CA SER A 38 13.58 7.03 22.45
C SER A 38 13.24 5.55 22.38
N VAL A 39 12.03 5.16 22.80
CA VAL A 39 11.58 3.74 22.79
C VAL A 39 10.27 3.51 22.02
N ASP A 40 9.74 4.50 21.28
CA ASP A 40 8.44 4.31 20.57
C ASP A 40 8.56 4.20 19.03
N LEU A 41 9.74 4.42 18.45
CA LEU A 41 9.93 4.34 16.99
C LEU A 41 10.28 2.94 16.49
N VAL A 42 10.98 2.14 17.29
CA VAL A 42 11.46 0.80 16.85
C VAL A 42 10.33 -0.22 16.86
N THR A 43 9.49 -0.25 17.91
CA THR A 43 8.38 -1.22 18.02
C THR A 43 7.22 -0.93 17.05
N SER A 44 7.02 0.32 16.65
CA SER A 44 5.97 0.68 15.67
C SER A 44 6.34 0.24 14.25
N ASN A 45 7.61 0.39 13.86
CA ASN A 45 8.06 0.00 12.51
C ASN A 45 8.05 -1.51 12.32
N GLU A 46 8.55 -2.30 13.28
CA GLU A 46 8.54 -3.77 13.19
C GLU A 46 7.13 -4.36 13.05
N LYS A 47 6.16 -3.82 13.80
CA LYS A 47 4.75 -4.24 13.66
C LYS A 47 4.13 -3.78 12.35
N SER A 48 4.58 -2.67 11.78
CA SER A 48 4.10 -2.21 10.48
C SER A 48 4.67 -3.04 9.33
N ASP A 49 5.95 -3.40 9.42
CA ASP A 49 6.66 -4.23 8.44
C ASP A 49 6.06 -5.65 8.41
N MET A 50 5.76 -6.23 9.57
CA MET A 50 5.09 -7.53 9.65
C MET A 50 3.74 -7.54 8.92
N LYS A 51 2.92 -6.49 9.08
CA LYS A 51 1.64 -6.37 8.36
C LYS A 51 1.83 -6.21 6.85
N ILE A 52 2.87 -5.51 6.42
CA ILE A 52 3.20 -5.38 5.00
C ILE A 52 3.64 -6.74 4.45
N ILE A 53 4.47 -7.49 5.16
CA ILE A 53 4.91 -8.85 4.78
C ILE A 53 3.70 -9.78 4.59
N GLU A 54 2.76 -9.79 5.54
CA GLU A 54 1.53 -10.59 5.46
C GLU A 54 0.65 -10.20 4.25
N GLY A 55 0.55 -8.90 3.96
CA GLY A 55 -0.16 -8.41 2.78
C GLY A 55 0.53 -8.80 1.48
N VAL A 56 1.86 -8.68 1.40
CA VAL A 56 2.65 -9.13 0.24
C VAL A 56 2.45 -10.62 0.00
N ASP A 57 2.40 -11.44 1.05
CA ASP A 57 2.07 -12.86 0.94
C ASP A 57 0.66 -13.12 0.42
N THR A 58 -0.29 -12.25 0.74
CA THR A 58 -1.66 -12.33 0.25
C THR A 58 -1.72 -11.98 -1.25
N VAL A 59 -1.06 -10.90 -1.65
CA VAL A 59 -0.92 -10.49 -3.06
C VAL A 59 -0.23 -11.59 -3.88
N LEU A 60 0.87 -12.16 -3.38
CA LEU A 60 1.59 -13.27 -4.02
C LEU A 60 0.70 -14.51 -4.22
N LYS A 61 -0.20 -14.82 -3.28
CA LYS A 61 -1.19 -15.91 -3.46
C LYS A 61 -2.15 -15.62 -4.60
N SER A 62 -2.63 -14.39 -4.74
CA SER A 62 -3.52 -13.99 -5.84
C SER A 62 -2.80 -14.01 -7.19
N VAL A 63 -1.54 -13.54 -7.26
CA VAL A 63 -0.68 -13.71 -8.45
C VAL A 63 -0.49 -15.19 -8.79
N GLY A 64 -0.29 -16.05 -7.79
CA GLY A 64 -0.18 -17.51 -7.97
C GLY A 64 -1.47 -18.14 -8.52
N ALA A 65 -2.64 -17.67 -8.08
CA ALA A 65 -3.93 -18.13 -8.61
C ALA A 65 -4.16 -17.71 -10.07
N LEU A 66 -3.76 -16.49 -10.44
CA LEU A 66 -3.71 -16.05 -11.84
C LEU A 66 -2.78 -16.93 -12.66
N GLN A 67 -1.55 -17.17 -12.16
CA GLN A 67 -0.55 -18.01 -12.81
C GLN A 67 -1.07 -19.43 -13.07
N PHE A 68 -1.72 -20.03 -12.08
CA PHE A 68 -2.34 -21.33 -12.22
C PHE A 68 -3.41 -21.31 -13.33
N THR A 69 -4.27 -20.29 -13.35
CA THR A 69 -5.37 -20.19 -14.32
C THR A 69 -4.85 -19.99 -15.75
N VAL A 70 -3.91 -19.08 -15.99
CA VAL A 70 -3.36 -18.88 -17.36
C VAL A 70 -2.55 -20.06 -17.89
N ASN A 71 -2.10 -20.96 -17.01
CA ASN A 71 -1.38 -22.17 -17.41
C ASN A 71 -2.28 -23.37 -17.67
N ASN A 72 -3.41 -23.47 -16.95
CA ASN A 72 -4.25 -24.67 -16.98
C ASN A 72 -5.63 -24.45 -17.62
N SER A 73 -6.11 -23.21 -17.65
CA SER A 73 -7.44 -22.86 -18.17
C SER A 73 -7.44 -21.42 -18.73
N PRO A 74 -6.57 -21.10 -19.71
CA PRO A 74 -6.42 -19.73 -20.24
C PRO A 74 -7.69 -19.15 -20.86
N GLU A 75 -8.64 -20.00 -21.28
CA GLU A 75 -9.95 -19.63 -21.82
C GLU A 75 -10.99 -19.26 -20.75
N ALA A 76 -10.69 -19.45 -19.46
CA ALA A 76 -11.60 -19.15 -18.35
C ALA A 76 -11.62 -17.64 -18.04
N ILE A 77 -12.05 -16.82 -19.00
CA ILE A 77 -11.97 -15.35 -18.96
C ILE A 77 -12.65 -14.76 -17.73
N GLU A 78 -13.86 -15.20 -17.38
CA GLU A 78 -14.57 -14.72 -16.18
C GLU A 78 -13.79 -15.02 -14.90
N LYS A 79 -13.09 -16.16 -14.85
CA LYS A 79 -12.25 -16.52 -13.70
C LYS A 79 -10.99 -15.64 -13.65
N LEU A 80 -10.37 -15.35 -14.78
CA LEU A 80 -9.23 -14.42 -14.85
C LEU A 80 -9.62 -13.03 -14.37
N ASN A 81 -10.76 -12.52 -14.82
CA ASN A 81 -11.27 -11.22 -14.42
C ASN A 81 -11.50 -11.16 -12.89
N LYS A 82 -12.22 -12.12 -12.30
CA LYS A 82 -12.42 -12.19 -10.83
C LYS A 82 -11.12 -12.30 -10.04
N LEU A 83 -10.12 -13.02 -10.57
CA LEU A 83 -8.81 -13.11 -9.94
C LEU A 83 -8.02 -11.81 -10.07
N GLY A 84 -8.21 -11.06 -11.16
CA GLY A 84 -7.68 -9.71 -11.33
C GLY A 84 -8.30 -8.72 -10.35
N GLU A 85 -9.62 -8.77 -10.15
CA GLU A 85 -10.32 -7.97 -9.12
C GLU A 85 -9.80 -8.30 -7.73
N LYS A 86 -9.68 -9.59 -7.40
CA LYS A 86 -9.12 -10.01 -6.11
C LYS A 86 -7.68 -9.53 -5.91
N LEU A 87 -6.86 -9.55 -6.97
CA LEU A 87 -5.48 -9.08 -6.89
C LEU A 87 -5.42 -7.57 -6.57
N ASP A 88 -6.32 -6.79 -7.17
CA ASP A 88 -6.49 -5.36 -6.91
C ASP A 88 -6.87 -5.13 -5.43
N ASP A 89 -7.94 -5.80 -4.97
CA ASP A 89 -8.42 -5.72 -3.58
C ASP A 89 -7.33 -6.11 -2.56
N ASP A 90 -6.52 -7.14 -2.85
CA ASP A 90 -5.45 -7.57 -1.94
C ASP A 90 -4.28 -6.58 -1.89
N TRP A 91 -3.98 -5.89 -3.01
CA TRP A 91 -2.94 -4.86 -3.07
C TRP A 91 -3.36 -3.61 -2.30
N ASP A 92 -4.59 -3.14 -2.52
CA ASP A 92 -5.16 -1.94 -1.87
C ASP A 92 -5.03 -1.97 -0.35
N ILE A 93 -5.12 -3.16 0.28
CA ILE A 93 -4.99 -3.34 1.74
C ILE A 93 -3.64 -2.82 2.27
N ILE A 94 -2.58 -2.95 1.49
CA ILE A 94 -1.22 -2.56 1.88
C ILE A 94 -0.65 -1.39 1.08
N GLU A 95 -1.28 -1.03 -0.04
CA GLU A 95 -0.80 -0.04 -1.00
C GLU A 95 -0.31 1.25 -0.31
N GLU A 96 -1.19 1.92 0.44
CA GLU A 96 -0.88 3.20 1.08
C GLU A 96 0.32 3.11 2.02
N LYS A 97 0.51 1.96 2.68
CA LYS A 97 1.65 1.75 3.59
C LYS A 97 2.94 1.53 2.82
N VAL A 98 2.90 0.73 1.76
CA VAL A 98 4.04 0.51 0.87
C VAL A 98 4.44 1.84 0.21
N GLU A 99 3.48 2.64 -0.26
CA GLU A 99 3.73 3.96 -0.84
C GLU A 99 4.47 4.88 0.14
N LYS A 100 3.95 5.01 1.37
CA LYS A 100 4.48 5.94 2.37
C LYS A 100 5.85 5.51 2.90
N GLN A 101 6.04 4.23 3.18
CA GLN A 101 7.24 3.72 3.83
C GLN A 101 8.33 3.31 2.82
N PHE A 102 7.93 2.83 1.65
CA PHE A 102 8.82 2.25 0.63
C PHE A 102 8.51 2.82 -0.77
N PRO A 103 8.52 4.15 -0.99
CA PRO A 103 8.02 4.79 -2.22
C PRO A 103 8.74 4.36 -3.50
N LYS A 104 10.00 3.93 -3.40
CA LYS A 104 10.74 3.40 -4.56
C LYS A 104 10.30 1.99 -4.94
N ASP A 105 10.08 1.14 -3.94
CA ASP A 105 9.63 -0.24 -4.14
C ASP A 105 8.18 -0.26 -4.60
N TYR A 106 7.33 0.60 -4.01
CA TYR A 106 5.97 0.88 -4.45
C TYR A 106 5.90 1.12 -5.97
N LYS A 107 6.55 2.18 -6.46
CA LYS A 107 6.57 2.50 -7.90
C LYS A 107 7.07 1.33 -8.74
N ASN A 108 8.16 0.69 -8.30
CA ASN A 108 8.73 -0.44 -9.02
C ASN A 108 7.76 -1.63 -9.11
N ILE A 109 6.99 -1.91 -8.05
CA ILE A 109 5.96 -2.98 -8.05
C ILE A 109 4.84 -2.62 -9.02
N GLU A 110 4.30 -1.41 -8.91
CA GLU A 110 3.13 -0.96 -9.69
C GLU A 110 3.35 -0.89 -11.19
N ASP A 111 4.58 -0.58 -11.62
CA ASP A 111 4.98 -0.60 -13.04
C ASP A 111 4.69 -1.94 -13.74
N SER A 112 4.45 -3.02 -12.98
CA SER A 112 3.99 -4.31 -13.50
C SER A 112 2.69 -4.82 -12.88
N LEU A 113 2.35 -4.41 -11.66
CA LEU A 113 1.17 -4.92 -10.96
C LEU A 113 -0.13 -4.38 -11.57
N TYR A 114 -0.24 -3.08 -11.82
CA TYR A 114 -1.45 -2.53 -12.45
C TYR A 114 -1.63 -2.98 -13.90
N PRO A 115 -0.58 -3.04 -14.75
CA PRO A 115 -0.71 -3.68 -16.05
C PRO A 115 -1.19 -5.14 -15.98
N LEU A 116 -0.77 -5.91 -14.97
CA LEU A 116 -1.25 -7.28 -14.76
C LEU A 116 -2.76 -7.31 -14.45
N ILE A 117 -3.19 -6.45 -13.52
CA ILE A 117 -4.59 -6.30 -13.12
C ILE A 117 -5.44 -5.90 -14.34
N ASP A 118 -5.04 -4.86 -15.06
CA ASP A 118 -5.73 -4.36 -16.26
C ASP A 118 -5.88 -5.45 -17.33
N GLN A 119 -4.81 -6.20 -17.62
CA GLN A 119 -4.87 -7.30 -18.59
C GLN A 119 -5.73 -8.46 -18.12
N ALA A 120 -5.65 -8.84 -16.85
CA ALA A 120 -6.46 -9.91 -16.28
C ALA A 120 -7.96 -9.57 -16.27
N GLN A 121 -8.30 -8.30 -16.06
CA GLN A 121 -9.68 -7.80 -16.03
C GLN A 121 -10.24 -7.43 -17.41
N SER A 122 -9.43 -7.43 -18.47
CA SER A 122 -9.84 -7.09 -19.83
C SER A 122 -10.91 -8.05 -20.39
N ASP A 123 -11.81 -7.52 -21.24
CA ASP A 123 -12.77 -8.33 -22.02
C ASP A 123 -12.06 -9.33 -22.96
N LYS A 124 -10.83 -9.01 -23.35
CA LYS A 124 -9.97 -9.84 -24.21
C LYS A 124 -8.56 -9.90 -23.61
N PRO A 125 -8.36 -10.73 -22.57
CA PRO A 125 -7.06 -10.85 -21.91
C PRO A 125 -5.98 -11.35 -22.87
N ASN A 126 -4.83 -10.68 -22.88
CA ASN A 126 -3.66 -11.20 -23.57
C ASN A 126 -2.90 -12.17 -22.65
N ILE A 127 -3.11 -13.48 -22.85
CA ILE A 127 -2.57 -14.52 -21.98
C ILE A 127 -1.04 -14.52 -21.90
N GLU A 128 -0.34 -14.23 -23.01
CA GLU A 128 1.13 -14.21 -23.00
C GLU A 128 1.66 -13.00 -22.24
N GLU A 129 1.02 -11.85 -22.40
CA GLU A 129 1.34 -10.64 -21.66
C GLU A 129 1.09 -10.82 -20.15
N ILE A 130 -0.04 -11.44 -19.78
CA ILE A 130 -0.32 -11.80 -18.37
C ILE A 130 0.77 -12.71 -17.81
N LYS A 131 1.20 -13.73 -18.56
CA LYS A 131 2.28 -14.63 -18.12
C LYS A 131 3.61 -13.88 -17.92
N GLN A 132 3.92 -12.92 -18.77
CA GLN A 132 5.12 -12.10 -18.62
C GLN A 132 5.03 -11.19 -17.38
N LEU A 133 3.92 -10.48 -17.24
CA LEU A 133 3.67 -9.59 -16.11
C LEU A 133 3.65 -10.35 -14.76
N ILE A 134 3.09 -11.55 -14.71
CA ILE A 134 3.14 -12.44 -13.52
C ILE A 134 4.58 -12.72 -13.08
N LYS A 135 5.51 -12.96 -14.01
CA LYS A 135 6.92 -13.20 -13.67
C LYS A 135 7.53 -11.95 -13.05
N ASP A 136 7.31 -10.80 -13.68
CA ASP A 136 7.87 -9.53 -13.24
C ASP A 136 7.34 -9.11 -11.86
N VAL A 137 6.02 -9.21 -11.65
CA VAL A 137 5.37 -8.96 -10.36
C VAL A 137 5.90 -9.90 -9.28
N ASN A 138 6.00 -11.20 -9.54
CA ASN A 138 6.55 -12.16 -8.58
C ASN A 138 7.98 -11.81 -8.18
N VAL A 139 8.84 -11.47 -9.14
CA VAL A 139 10.23 -11.09 -8.84
C VAL A 139 10.28 -9.84 -7.96
N LYS A 140 9.49 -8.82 -8.29
CA LYS A 140 9.48 -7.55 -7.57
C LYS A 140 8.91 -7.69 -6.15
N LEU A 141 7.80 -8.40 -5.98
CA LEU A 141 7.18 -8.64 -4.67
C LEU A 141 8.07 -9.51 -3.77
N ASN A 142 8.69 -10.56 -4.29
CA ASN A 142 9.61 -11.38 -3.48
C ASN A 142 10.86 -10.58 -3.08
N LYS A 143 11.45 -9.82 -4.00
CA LYS A 143 12.59 -8.95 -3.67
C LYS A 143 12.23 -7.90 -2.63
N PHE A 144 11.04 -7.31 -2.74
CA PHE A 144 10.54 -6.37 -1.74
C PHE A 144 10.35 -7.05 -0.37
N LYS A 145 9.73 -8.23 -0.35
CA LYS A 145 9.55 -9.04 0.86
C LYS A 145 10.87 -9.39 1.54
N GLU A 146 11.86 -9.85 0.79
CA GLU A 146 13.21 -10.16 1.27
C GLU A 146 13.87 -8.93 1.91
N LYS A 147 13.78 -7.77 1.25
CA LYS A 147 14.33 -6.51 1.74
C LYS A 147 13.76 -6.10 3.10
N ILE A 148 12.46 -6.26 3.31
CA ILE A 148 11.79 -5.85 4.56
C ILE A 148 11.83 -6.94 5.65
N SER A 149 12.24 -8.15 5.30
CA SER A 149 12.42 -9.28 6.25
C SER A 149 13.87 -9.45 6.72
N SER A 150 14.79 -8.64 6.20
CA SER A 150 16.25 -8.66 6.50
C SER A 150 16.62 -7.59 7.51
#